data_AF-A0AAJ5UXP0-F1
#
_entry.id   AF-A0AAJ5UXP0-F1
#
_cell.length_a   1.000
_cell.length_b   1.000
_cell.length_c   1.000
_cell.angle_alpha   90.00
_cell.angle_beta   90.00
_cell.angle_gamma   90.00
#
_symmetry.space_group_name_H-M   'P 1'
#
loop_
_entity.id
_entity.type
_entity.pdbx_description
1 polymer ?
#
loop_
_entity_poly.entity_id
_entity_poly.type
_entity_poly.pdbx_seq_one_letter_code
_entity_poly.pdbx_strand_id
1 'polypeptide(L)'
;MMYVEMNICKQPRTETAKKAKTRMAVESLIDQLLATKLIRNDRFFEQILYNKDIIWIQNGEVNGHLFAKAAVTDQLKTKTNSFMMYMPSNPIVYEVNGEPYHFITRIDSTRAKPNLERLTFEPKPILSAARVNDLLCSIVMRFYETYIQDLAPQHDKLIAFVQQEYAQFIEAVQELNNDHFNWHPRGNGHELLLKLIDHLQLIKSHPGKVLIDFTNSHDYVIVQPAYFVHKPTKKAVGAL
;
A
#
# COMPACT_ATOMS: atom_id res chain seq x y z
N MET A 1 28.22 -0.52 6.57
CA MET A 1 27.77 -0.17 5.21
C MET A 1 26.96 1.12 5.29
N MET A 2 27.33 2.16 4.54
CA MET A 2 26.44 3.29 4.29
C MET A 2 25.31 2.76 3.41
N TYR A 3 24.10 2.64 3.98
CA TYR A 3 22.92 2.32 3.19
C TYR A 3 22.58 3.53 2.32
N VAL A 4 22.56 3.34 1.00
CA VAL A 4 22.03 4.36 0.08
C VAL A 4 20.52 4.37 0.27
N GLU A 5 19.98 5.50 0.72
CA GLU A 5 18.55 5.66 0.94
C GLU A 5 17.83 5.55 -0.41
N MET A 6 16.91 4.59 -0.52
CA MET A 6 16.10 4.45 -1.72
C MET A 6 15.21 5.68 -1.87
N ASN A 7 15.13 6.23 -3.08
CA ASN A 7 14.19 7.31 -3.41
C ASN A 7 13.06 6.78 -4.28
N ILE A 8 11.83 7.15 -3.95
CA ILE A 8 10.63 6.83 -4.72
C ILE A 8 9.87 8.13 -4.95
N CYS A 9 9.73 8.53 -6.22
CA CYS A 9 8.97 9.73 -6.59
C CYS A 9 8.02 9.46 -7.75
N LYS A 10 6.82 10.04 -7.69
CA LYS A 10 5.82 9.91 -8.74
C LYS A 10 6.10 10.92 -9.85
N GLN A 11 6.09 10.47 -11.10
CA GLN A 11 6.21 11.37 -12.24
C GLN A 11 4.91 12.17 -12.46
N PRO A 12 5.00 13.46 -12.83
CA PRO A 12 3.83 14.25 -13.20
C PRO A 12 3.07 13.62 -14.37
N ARG A 13 1.74 13.63 -14.32
CA ARG A 13 0.90 13.14 -15.43
C ARG A 13 -0.34 13.99 -15.62
N THR A 14 -0.82 14.07 -16.86
CA THR A 14 -2.10 14.69 -17.19
C THR A 14 -3.21 13.65 -17.03
N GLU A 15 -4.18 13.90 -16.15
CA GLU A 15 -5.31 12.99 -15.95
C GLU A 15 -6.30 13.06 -17.12
N THR A 16 -6.55 11.92 -17.76
CA THR A 16 -7.59 11.80 -18.79
C THR A 16 -8.93 11.44 -18.11
N ALA A 17 -9.84 12.40 -18.07
CA ALA A 17 -11.03 12.50 -17.21
C ALA A 17 -12.18 11.46 -17.39
N LYS A 18 -11.95 10.25 -17.90
CA LYS A 18 -13.05 9.28 -18.11
C LYS A 18 -12.75 7.91 -17.50
N LYS A 19 -13.41 7.65 -16.36
CA LYS A 19 -13.83 6.32 -15.82
C LYS A 19 -12.92 5.53 -14.86
N ALA A 20 -11.92 6.10 -14.19
CA ALA A 20 -10.98 5.31 -13.39
C ALA A 20 -11.11 5.41 -11.85
N LYS A 21 -12.33 5.51 -11.28
CA LYS A 21 -12.54 5.64 -9.80
C LYS A 21 -11.77 4.59 -9.00
N THR A 22 -11.72 3.37 -9.53
CA THR A 22 -11.12 2.21 -8.87
C THR A 22 -9.58 2.20 -8.90
N ARG A 23 -8.98 2.50 -10.05
CA ARG A 23 -7.51 2.63 -10.19
C ARG A 23 -6.98 3.78 -9.34
N MET A 24 -7.74 4.88 -9.28
CA MET A 24 -7.40 6.04 -8.46
C MET A 24 -7.40 5.71 -6.97
N ALA A 25 -8.24 4.79 -6.51
CA ALA A 25 -8.26 4.39 -5.09
C ALA A 25 -6.94 3.72 -4.67
N VAL A 26 -6.42 2.78 -5.48
CA VAL A 26 -5.16 2.10 -5.15
C VAL A 26 -3.97 3.04 -5.30
N GLU A 27 -3.95 3.85 -6.36
CA GLU A 27 -2.95 4.92 -6.53
C GLU A 27 -2.96 5.90 -5.35
N SER A 28 -4.13 6.39 -4.95
CA SER A 28 -4.29 7.31 -3.82
C SER A 28 -3.80 6.68 -2.52
N LEU A 29 -4.07 5.39 -2.29
CA LEU A 29 -3.56 4.69 -1.12
C LEU A 29 -2.03 4.63 -1.13
N ILE A 30 -1.41 4.26 -2.27
CA ILE A 30 0.06 4.23 -2.38
C ILE A 30 0.67 5.62 -2.14
N ASP A 31 0.08 6.67 -2.74
CA ASP A 31 0.55 8.04 -2.55
C ASP A 31 0.42 8.49 -1.08
N GLN A 32 -0.69 8.13 -0.42
CA GLN A 32 -0.89 8.40 1.01
C GLN A 32 0.17 7.70 1.86
N LEU A 33 0.39 6.40 1.65
CA LEU A 33 1.35 5.62 2.43
C LEU A 33 2.79 6.12 2.23
N LEU A 34 3.18 6.45 0.99
CA LEU A 34 4.48 7.09 0.72
C LEU A 34 4.61 8.44 1.44
N ALA A 35 3.55 9.25 1.45
CA ALA A 35 3.55 10.55 2.12
C ALA A 35 3.69 10.45 3.65
N THR A 36 3.31 9.32 4.27
CA THR A 36 3.46 9.14 5.72
C THR A 36 4.91 9.19 6.16
N LYS A 37 5.86 8.70 5.35
CA LYS A 37 7.28 8.52 5.72
C LYS A 37 7.49 7.72 7.01
N LEU A 38 6.56 6.82 7.33
CA LEU A 38 6.63 5.99 8.54
C LEU A 38 7.46 4.73 8.32
N ILE A 39 7.51 4.22 7.09
CA ILE A 39 8.33 3.09 6.67
C ILE A 39 9.43 3.62 5.74
N ARG A 40 10.64 3.07 5.85
CA ARG A 40 11.76 3.41 4.98
C ARG A 40 11.45 2.97 3.54
N ASN A 41 11.85 3.76 2.54
CA ASN A 41 11.45 3.54 1.14
C ASN A 41 11.85 2.16 0.57
N ASP A 42 13.01 1.62 0.95
CA ASP A 42 13.45 0.27 0.55
C ASP A 42 12.51 -0.81 1.12
N ARG A 43 12.16 -0.69 2.40
CA ARG A 43 11.20 -1.60 3.06
C ARG A 43 9.82 -1.46 2.45
N PHE A 44 9.37 -0.23 2.18
CA PHE A 44 8.12 0.03 1.48
C PHE A 44 8.10 -0.59 0.08
N PHE A 45 9.20 -0.45 -0.67
CA PHE A 45 9.32 -1.05 -1.99
C PHE A 45 9.29 -2.58 -1.92
N GLU A 46 10.11 -3.20 -1.09
CA GLU A 46 10.21 -4.67 -1.00
C GLU A 46 8.94 -5.32 -0.43
N GLN A 47 8.39 -4.76 0.65
CA GLN A 47 7.30 -5.38 1.40
C GLN A 47 5.92 -5.05 0.83
N ILE A 48 5.81 -4.01 -0.01
CA ILE A 48 4.53 -3.57 -0.56
C ILE A 48 4.57 -3.51 -2.10
N LEU A 49 5.42 -2.65 -2.68
CA LEU A 49 5.38 -2.38 -4.12
C LEU A 49 5.88 -3.55 -4.99
N TYR A 50 6.82 -4.32 -4.46
CA TYR A 50 7.48 -5.45 -5.13
C TYR A 50 7.23 -6.78 -4.40
N ASN A 51 6.15 -6.84 -3.61
CA ASN A 51 5.76 -8.03 -2.87
C ASN A 51 4.81 -8.91 -3.69
N LYS A 52 5.23 -10.15 -3.92
CA LYS A 52 4.45 -11.19 -4.63
C LYS A 52 3.14 -11.55 -3.91
N ASP A 53 3.05 -11.27 -2.62
CA ASP A 53 1.86 -11.58 -1.82
C ASP A 53 0.73 -10.55 -2.00
N ILE A 54 1.06 -9.33 -2.45
CA ILE A 54 0.07 -8.27 -2.71
C ILE A 54 -0.52 -8.42 -4.11
N ILE A 55 0.34 -8.55 -5.10
CA ILE A 55 -0.05 -8.84 -6.48
C ILE A 55 1.11 -9.53 -7.17
N TRP A 56 0.82 -10.69 -7.74
CA TRP A 56 1.78 -11.46 -8.51
C TRP A 56 1.12 -12.01 -9.76
N ILE A 57 1.61 -11.53 -10.90
CA ILE A 57 1.23 -12.00 -12.23
C ILE A 57 2.44 -12.70 -12.82
N GLN A 58 2.23 -13.88 -13.41
CA GLN A 58 3.28 -14.61 -14.12
C GLN A 58 2.89 -14.76 -15.60
N ASN A 59 3.80 -14.42 -16.50
CA ASN A 59 3.67 -14.65 -17.93
C ASN A 59 4.90 -15.43 -18.44
N GLY A 60 4.76 -16.75 -18.58
CA GLY A 60 5.91 -17.63 -18.83
C GLY A 60 6.93 -17.51 -17.70
N GLU A 61 8.11 -16.97 -18.02
CA GLU A 61 9.23 -16.80 -17.08
C GLU A 61 9.25 -15.44 -16.39
N VAL A 62 8.39 -14.49 -16.79
CA VAL A 62 8.43 -13.11 -16.29
C VAL A 62 7.37 -12.92 -15.20
N ASN A 63 7.82 -12.43 -14.02
CA ASN A 63 6.97 -12.08 -12.89
C ASN A 63 6.70 -10.57 -12.85
N GLY A 64 5.44 -10.20 -12.59
CA GLY A 64 5.00 -8.83 -12.35
C GLY A 64 4.52 -8.65 -10.91
N HIS A 65 4.89 -7.53 -10.30
CA HIS A 65 4.46 -7.07 -8.98
C HIS A 65 3.67 -5.76 -9.12
N LEU A 66 3.20 -5.17 -8.01
CA LEU A 66 2.40 -3.93 -8.04
C LEU A 66 3.10 -2.84 -8.85
N PHE A 67 4.43 -2.82 -8.77
CA PHE A 67 5.32 -2.13 -9.68
C PHE A 67 6.05 -3.11 -10.60
N ALA A 68 6.21 -2.77 -11.87
CA ALA A 68 7.21 -3.42 -12.72
C ALA A 68 8.04 -2.41 -13.51
N LYS A 69 9.31 -2.74 -13.74
CA LYS A 69 10.23 -1.87 -14.48
C LYS A 69 9.67 -1.57 -15.86
N ALA A 70 9.68 -0.30 -16.28
CA ALA A 70 9.18 0.15 -17.58
C ALA A 70 9.72 -0.70 -18.76
N ALA A 71 10.99 -1.13 -18.67
CA ALA A 71 11.67 -1.91 -19.69
C ALA A 71 11.09 -3.33 -19.92
N VAL A 72 10.45 -3.94 -18.92
CA VAL A 72 9.90 -5.32 -19.02
C VAL A 72 8.37 -5.35 -19.16
N THR A 73 7.75 -4.17 -19.19
CA THR A 73 6.29 -4.01 -19.17
C THR A 73 5.60 -4.59 -20.39
N ASP A 74 6.24 -4.49 -21.56
CA ASP A 74 5.75 -5.08 -22.79
C ASP A 74 5.76 -6.61 -22.76
N GLN A 75 6.65 -7.22 -21.99
CA GLN A 75 6.78 -8.68 -21.84
C GLN A 75 5.74 -9.25 -20.86
N LEU A 76 5.28 -8.43 -19.91
CA LEU A 76 4.19 -8.78 -19.00
C LEU A 76 2.81 -8.76 -19.67
N LYS A 77 2.73 -8.33 -20.94
CA LYS A 77 1.50 -8.38 -21.74
C LYS A 77 1.10 -9.84 -21.99
N THR A 78 0.09 -10.29 -21.28
CA THR A 78 -0.60 -11.55 -21.60
C THR A 78 -1.69 -11.28 -22.63
N LYS A 79 -1.82 -12.15 -23.63
CA LYS A 79 -2.95 -12.19 -24.58
C LYS A 79 -3.88 -13.35 -24.25
N THR A 80 -4.18 -13.56 -22.98
CA THR A 80 -5.15 -14.60 -22.59
C THR A 80 -6.54 -13.96 -22.59
N ASN A 81 -7.48 -14.52 -23.35
CA ASN A 81 -8.88 -14.07 -23.43
C ASN A 81 -9.11 -12.61 -23.90
N SER A 82 -8.22 -12.03 -24.73
CA SER A 82 -8.31 -10.64 -25.21
C SER A 82 -8.06 -9.57 -24.13
N PHE A 83 -7.66 -9.95 -22.92
CA PHE A 83 -7.35 -9.03 -21.83
C PHE A 83 -5.84 -8.82 -21.72
N MET A 84 -5.33 -7.68 -22.21
CA MET A 84 -4.00 -7.20 -21.87
C MET A 84 -3.97 -6.79 -20.39
N MET A 85 -3.53 -7.68 -19.50
CA MET A 85 -3.01 -7.25 -18.19
C MET A 85 -1.80 -6.33 -18.48
N TYR A 86 -1.65 -5.23 -17.75
CA TYR A 86 -0.46 -4.36 -17.72
C TYR A 86 -0.50 -2.97 -18.38
N MET A 87 -1.34 -2.66 -19.38
CA MET A 87 -1.21 -1.34 -20.05
C MET A 87 -2.50 -0.50 -20.12
N PRO A 88 -2.61 0.59 -19.34
CA PRO A 88 -3.47 1.70 -19.71
C PRO A 88 -2.75 2.52 -20.82
N SER A 89 -3.49 3.20 -21.67
CA SER A 89 -2.95 4.15 -22.65
C SER A 89 -2.22 5.35 -22.02
N ASN A 90 -2.28 5.50 -20.69
CA ASN A 90 -1.64 6.54 -19.88
C ASN A 90 -1.19 5.91 -18.54
N PRO A 91 0.03 5.32 -18.45
CA PRO A 91 0.53 4.66 -17.23
C PRO A 91 0.78 5.65 -16.10
N ILE A 92 0.65 5.18 -14.85
CA ILE A 92 1.21 5.92 -13.70
C ILE A 92 2.64 5.42 -13.56
N VAL A 93 3.58 6.35 -13.55
CA VAL A 93 5.01 6.06 -13.48
C VAL A 93 5.56 6.59 -12.16
N TYR A 94 6.31 5.74 -11.47
CA TYR A 94 7.12 6.10 -10.32
C TYR A 94 8.59 5.87 -10.69
N GLU A 95 9.45 6.80 -10.31
CA GLU A 95 10.90 6.63 -10.37
C GLU A 95 11.38 6.05 -9.05
N VAL A 96 12.06 4.90 -9.11
CA VAL A 96 12.72 4.26 -7.98
C VAL A 96 14.21 4.30 -8.24
N ASN A 97 14.95 5.10 -7.46
CA ASN A 97 16.38 5.38 -7.68
C ASN A 97 16.71 5.83 -9.11
N GLY A 98 15.81 6.61 -9.74
CA GLY A 98 15.97 7.09 -11.12
C GLY A 98 15.59 6.07 -12.20
N GLU A 99 15.22 4.84 -11.83
CA GLU A 99 14.66 3.88 -12.78
C GLU A 99 13.13 4.01 -12.84
N PRO A 100 12.51 4.04 -14.04
CA PRO A 100 11.06 4.14 -14.18
C PRO A 100 10.37 2.79 -13.94
N TYR A 101 9.37 2.79 -13.07
CA TYR A 101 8.46 1.68 -12.80
C TYR A 101 7.04 2.08 -13.15
N HIS A 102 6.33 1.20 -13.85
CA HIS A 102 4.90 1.37 -14.09
C HIS A 102 4.13 0.71 -12.94
N PHE A 103 3.15 1.45 -12.42
CA PHE A 103 2.16 0.92 -11.50
C PHE A 103 1.17 0.02 -12.26
N ILE A 104 0.75 -1.09 -11.66
CA ILE A 104 -0.30 -1.94 -12.23
C ILE A 104 -1.66 -1.26 -12.09
N THR A 105 -2.32 -0.99 -13.22
CA THR A 105 -3.52 -0.13 -13.26
C THR A 105 -4.77 -0.79 -13.80
N ARG A 106 -4.66 -2.00 -14.37
CA ARG A 106 -5.82 -2.71 -14.91
C ARG A 106 -6.38 -3.64 -13.84
N ILE A 107 -7.06 -3.03 -12.87
CA ILE A 107 -7.76 -3.73 -11.79
C ILE A 107 -9.25 -3.54 -12.04
N ASP A 108 -9.82 -4.40 -12.90
CA ASP A 108 -11.10 -4.08 -13.55
C ASP A 108 -12.34 -4.56 -12.77
N SER A 109 -12.16 -5.18 -11.60
CA SER A 109 -13.28 -5.72 -10.81
C SER A 109 -13.22 -5.32 -9.33
N THR A 110 -14.23 -4.56 -8.93
CA THR A 110 -14.57 -4.20 -7.54
C THR A 110 -15.67 -5.10 -6.95
N ARG A 111 -16.15 -6.09 -7.71
CA ARG A 111 -17.37 -6.86 -7.38
C ARG A 111 -17.15 -8.02 -6.40
N ALA A 112 -15.91 -8.27 -6.00
CA ALA A 112 -15.59 -9.37 -5.10
C ALA A 112 -15.37 -8.86 -3.68
N LYS A 113 -15.96 -9.56 -2.71
CA LYS A 113 -15.62 -9.42 -1.29
C LYS A 113 -14.12 -9.71 -1.07
N PRO A 114 -13.41 -8.92 -0.24
CA PRO A 114 -12.09 -9.30 0.25
C PRO A 114 -12.11 -10.71 0.85
N ASN A 115 -11.12 -11.52 0.50
CA ASN A 115 -10.87 -12.81 1.13
C ASN A 115 -9.60 -12.69 1.98
N LEU A 116 -9.79 -12.36 3.27
CA LEU A 116 -8.70 -12.19 4.23
C LEU A 116 -7.90 -13.47 4.46
N GLU A 117 -8.52 -14.64 4.41
CA GLU A 117 -7.82 -15.93 4.54
C GLU A 117 -6.83 -16.14 3.39
N ARG A 118 -7.20 -15.76 2.16
CA ARG A 118 -6.27 -15.81 1.03
C ARG A 118 -5.06 -14.89 1.18
N LEU A 119 -5.17 -13.85 2.00
CA LEU A 119 -4.06 -12.93 2.28
C LEU A 119 -3.06 -13.53 3.27
N THR A 120 -3.41 -14.63 3.95
CA THR A 120 -2.52 -15.34 4.89
C THR A 120 -1.89 -16.61 4.29
N PHE A 121 -2.32 -17.04 3.10
CA PHE A 121 -1.75 -18.20 2.39
C PHE A 121 -0.62 -17.80 1.42
N GLU A 122 0.22 -18.77 1.05
CA GLU A 122 1.21 -18.56 0.00
C GLU A 122 0.54 -18.14 -1.32
N PRO A 123 1.07 -17.12 -2.01
CA PRO A 123 0.42 -16.60 -3.20
C PRO A 123 0.53 -17.61 -4.33
N LYS A 124 -0.55 -17.76 -5.08
CA LYS A 124 -0.54 -18.39 -6.39
C LYS A 124 -0.56 -17.30 -7.46
N PRO A 125 0.11 -17.48 -8.61
CA PRO A 125 0.03 -16.49 -9.68
C PRO A 125 -1.43 -16.28 -10.06
N ILE A 126 -1.95 -15.06 -9.83
CA ILE A 126 -3.34 -14.76 -10.14
C ILE A 126 -3.38 -14.28 -11.58
N LEU A 127 -3.79 -15.16 -12.50
CA LEU A 127 -3.98 -14.83 -13.92
C LEU A 127 -5.15 -13.87 -14.21
N SER A 128 -5.86 -13.38 -13.19
CA SER A 128 -6.91 -12.36 -13.38
C SER A 128 -6.67 -11.16 -12.46
N ALA A 129 -6.32 -10.03 -13.07
CA ALA A 129 -6.12 -8.74 -12.44
C ALA A 129 -7.44 -8.10 -11.92
N ALA A 130 -8.18 -8.79 -11.04
CA ALA A 130 -9.61 -8.53 -10.92
C ALA A 130 -10.18 -8.49 -9.49
N ARG A 131 -9.41 -8.06 -8.48
CA ARG A 131 -9.97 -7.83 -7.12
C ARG A 131 -9.34 -6.66 -6.38
N VAL A 132 -9.86 -5.48 -6.65
CA VAL A 132 -9.37 -4.20 -6.07
C VAL A 132 -9.47 -4.22 -4.55
N ASN A 133 -10.55 -4.77 -4.01
CA ASN A 133 -10.81 -4.76 -2.59
C ASN A 133 -9.80 -5.63 -1.82
N ASP A 134 -9.44 -6.80 -2.38
CA ASP A 134 -8.35 -7.61 -1.82
C ASP A 134 -7.04 -6.84 -1.84
N LEU A 135 -6.71 -6.23 -2.98
CA LEU A 135 -5.47 -5.48 -3.13
C LEU A 135 -5.37 -4.33 -2.12
N LEU A 136 -6.45 -3.57 -1.94
CA LEU A 136 -6.52 -2.50 -0.94
C LEU A 136 -6.29 -3.07 0.47
N CYS A 137 -6.96 -4.15 0.83
CA CYS A 137 -6.75 -4.82 2.12
C CYS A 137 -5.31 -5.31 2.27
N SER A 138 -4.73 -5.98 1.27
CA SER A 138 -3.34 -6.46 1.31
C SER A 138 -2.33 -5.34 1.50
N ILE A 139 -2.50 -4.21 0.81
CA ILE A 139 -1.61 -3.05 0.96
C ILE A 139 -1.68 -2.50 2.39
N VAL A 140 -2.88 -2.33 2.93
CA VAL A 140 -3.07 -1.87 4.31
C VAL A 140 -2.45 -2.86 5.30
N MET A 141 -2.77 -4.15 5.19
CA MET A 141 -2.22 -5.20 6.05
C MET A 141 -0.69 -5.21 6.04
N ARG A 142 -0.07 -5.23 4.85
CA ARG A 142 1.38 -5.22 4.71
C ARG A 142 2.02 -3.94 5.25
N PHE A 143 1.34 -2.79 5.14
CA PHE A 143 1.80 -1.55 5.76
C PHE A 143 1.86 -1.67 7.29
N TYR A 144 0.77 -2.09 7.95
CA TYR A 144 0.75 -2.25 9.41
C TYR A 144 1.76 -3.29 9.87
N GLU A 145 1.82 -4.46 9.20
CA GLU A 145 2.76 -5.53 9.54
C GLU A 145 4.22 -5.06 9.42
N THR A 146 4.57 -4.42 8.31
CA THR A 146 5.94 -3.90 8.09
C THR A 146 6.28 -2.84 9.12
N TYR A 147 5.36 -1.91 9.40
CA TYR A 147 5.59 -0.84 10.37
C TYR A 147 5.76 -1.38 11.79
N ILE A 148 4.94 -2.35 12.22
CA ILE A 148 5.09 -3.02 13.53
C ILE A 148 6.42 -3.78 13.60
N GLN A 149 6.79 -4.52 12.56
CA GLN A 149 8.03 -5.32 12.52
C GLN A 149 9.29 -4.44 12.61
N ASP A 150 9.27 -3.29 11.94
CA ASP A 150 10.42 -2.39 11.86
C ASP A 150 10.46 -1.38 13.03
N LEU A 151 9.36 -1.22 13.78
CA LEU A 151 9.29 -0.37 14.97
C LEU A 151 10.21 -0.90 16.10
N ALA A 152 11.00 0.00 16.70
CA ALA A 152 11.88 -0.38 17.80
C ALA A 152 11.08 -0.80 19.04
N PRO A 153 11.53 -1.83 19.80
CA PRO A 153 10.82 -2.33 20.99
C PRO A 153 10.54 -1.28 22.07
N GLN A 154 11.33 -0.21 22.16
CA GLN A 154 11.12 0.89 23.11
C GLN A 154 9.88 1.77 22.84
N HIS A 155 9.07 1.44 21.82
CA HIS A 155 7.86 2.16 21.43
C HIS A 155 6.57 1.42 21.83
N ASP A 156 6.55 0.75 22.98
CA ASP A 156 5.44 -0.12 23.44
C ASP A 156 4.04 0.48 23.27
N LYS A 157 3.83 1.74 23.66
CA LYS A 157 2.53 2.42 23.51
C LYS A 157 2.11 2.59 22.05
N LEU A 158 3.06 2.94 21.18
CA LEU A 158 2.81 3.09 19.75
C LEU A 158 2.57 1.74 19.09
N ILE A 159 3.36 0.73 19.45
CA ILE A 159 3.15 -0.65 18.98
C ILE A 159 1.75 -1.12 19.37
N ALA A 160 1.33 -0.92 20.62
CA ALA A 160 0.00 -1.29 21.10
C ALA A 160 -1.12 -0.58 20.32
N PHE A 161 -1.01 0.74 20.14
CA PHE A 161 -1.98 1.51 19.33
C PHE A 161 -2.08 0.97 17.90
N VAL A 162 -0.94 0.74 17.25
CA VAL A 162 -0.88 0.27 15.87
C VAL A 162 -1.46 -1.14 15.73
N GLN A 163 -1.13 -2.04 16.65
CA GLN A 163 -1.69 -3.40 16.70
C GLN A 163 -3.20 -3.38 16.91
N GLN A 164 -3.69 -2.48 17.77
CA GLN A 164 -5.11 -2.32 18.02
C GLN A 164 -5.85 -1.77 16.79
N GLU A 165 -5.37 -0.68 16.19
CA GLU A 165 -5.96 -0.12 14.97
C GLU A 165 -5.93 -1.15 13.82
N TYR A 166 -4.86 -1.94 13.72
CA TYR A 166 -4.76 -3.02 12.75
C TYR A 166 -5.82 -4.10 13.00
N ALA A 167 -5.98 -4.56 14.24
CA ALA A 167 -6.99 -5.56 14.59
C ALA A 167 -8.42 -5.04 14.31
N GLN A 168 -8.71 -3.79 14.66
CA GLN A 168 -9.99 -3.14 14.38
C GLN A 168 -10.27 -3.05 12.88
N PHE A 169 -9.26 -2.77 12.05
CA PHE A 169 -9.41 -2.79 10.60
C PHE A 169 -9.80 -4.20 10.10
N ILE A 170 -9.12 -5.24 10.58
CA ILE A 170 -9.40 -6.63 10.19
C ILE A 170 -10.83 -7.02 10.59
N GLU A 171 -11.24 -6.73 11.82
CA GLU A 171 -12.59 -6.99 12.33
C GLU A 171 -13.65 -6.24 11.49
N ALA A 172 -13.45 -4.94 11.23
CA ALA A 172 -14.38 -4.16 10.42
C ALA A 172 -14.53 -4.69 8.98
N VAL A 173 -13.44 -5.20 8.38
CA VAL A 173 -13.51 -5.85 7.06
C VAL A 173 -14.26 -7.18 7.14
N GLN A 174 -14.11 -7.95 8.22
CA GLN A 174 -14.88 -9.18 8.44
C GLN A 174 -16.38 -8.89 8.60
N GLU A 175 -16.74 -7.88 9.39
CA GLU A 175 -18.13 -7.44 9.54
C GLU A 175 -18.73 -6.99 8.20
N LEU A 176 -17.97 -6.20 7.43
CA LEU A 176 -18.36 -5.77 6.09
C LEU A 176 -18.59 -6.97 5.14
N ASN A 177 -17.82 -8.04 5.30
CA ASN A 177 -17.94 -9.29 4.55
C ASN A 177 -19.12 -10.17 4.96
N ASN A 178 -19.56 -10.09 6.22
CA ASN A 178 -20.66 -10.89 6.75
C ASN A 178 -22.01 -10.48 6.15
N ASP A 179 -22.20 -9.19 5.84
CA ASP A 179 -23.36 -8.74 5.08
C ASP A 179 -23.15 -8.92 3.58
N HIS A 180 -23.75 -9.96 3.02
CA HIS A 180 -23.64 -10.31 1.61
C HIS A 180 -24.24 -9.26 0.66
N PHE A 181 -25.16 -8.40 1.12
CA PHE A 181 -25.76 -7.35 0.28
C PHE A 181 -24.77 -6.25 -0.08
N ASN A 182 -23.74 -6.03 0.74
CA ASN A 182 -22.69 -5.04 0.47
C ASN A 182 -21.95 -5.31 -0.83
N TRP A 183 -21.75 -6.59 -1.18
CA TRP A 183 -20.97 -7.01 -2.35
C TRP A 183 -21.82 -7.32 -3.58
N HIS A 184 -23.14 -7.10 -3.50
CA HIS A 184 -24.04 -7.17 -4.64
C HIS A 184 -23.64 -6.11 -5.69
N PRO A 185 -23.92 -6.28 -7.00
CA PRO A 185 -23.64 -5.27 -8.03
C PRO A 185 -24.27 -3.88 -7.79
N ARG A 186 -25.26 -3.79 -6.88
CA ARG A 186 -25.90 -2.55 -6.41
C ARG A 186 -25.55 -2.20 -4.96
N GLY A 187 -24.76 -3.02 -4.29
CA GLY A 187 -24.25 -2.77 -2.95
C GLY A 187 -23.14 -1.72 -2.98
N ASN A 188 -22.74 -1.27 -1.80
CA ASN A 188 -21.77 -0.19 -1.57
C ASN A 188 -20.51 -0.67 -0.83
N GLY A 189 -20.23 -1.99 -0.83
CA GLY A 189 -19.12 -2.57 -0.09
C GLY A 189 -17.75 -1.98 -0.46
N HIS A 190 -17.55 -1.62 -1.73
CA HIS A 190 -16.32 -0.94 -2.16
C HIS A 190 -16.20 0.45 -1.51
N GLU A 191 -17.23 1.27 -1.57
CA GLU A 191 -17.24 2.60 -0.97
C GLU A 191 -17.11 2.54 0.56
N LEU A 192 -17.73 1.53 1.19
CA LEU A 192 -17.59 1.28 2.63
C LEU A 192 -16.15 0.90 2.99
N LEU A 193 -15.51 0.01 2.22
CA LEU A 193 -14.10 -0.32 2.41
C LEU A 193 -13.20 0.91 2.28
N LEU A 194 -13.42 1.76 1.26
CA LEU A 194 -12.65 3.00 1.11
C LEU A 194 -12.83 3.94 2.31
N LYS A 195 -14.04 4.04 2.86
CA LYS A 195 -14.29 4.80 4.09
C LYS A 195 -13.59 4.20 5.30
N LEU A 196 -13.59 2.87 5.44
CA LEU A 196 -12.86 2.19 6.52
C LEU A 196 -11.37 2.54 6.46
N ILE A 197 -10.76 2.44 5.27
CA ILE A 197 -9.35 2.82 5.05
C ILE A 197 -9.14 4.30 5.36
N ASP A 198 -9.98 5.19 4.84
CA ASP A 198 -9.87 6.64 5.07
C ASP A 198 -10.00 7.02 6.56
N HIS A 199 -10.64 6.21 7.39
CA HIS A 199 -10.73 6.46 8.83
C HIS A 199 -9.49 6.05 9.63
N LEU A 200 -8.60 5.23 9.07
CA LEU A 200 -7.37 4.81 9.73
C LEU A 200 -6.47 6.03 10.00
N GLN A 201 -6.12 6.23 11.27
CA GLN A 201 -5.36 7.40 11.72
C GLN A 201 -3.91 7.31 11.30
N LEU A 202 -3.31 6.11 11.36
CA LEU A 202 -1.89 5.93 11.07
C LEU A 202 -1.53 6.22 9.62
N ILE A 203 -2.36 5.80 8.65
CA ILE A 203 -2.11 6.05 7.22
C ILE A 203 -2.25 7.52 6.83
N LYS A 204 -2.90 8.33 7.68
CA LYS A 204 -3.02 9.79 7.55
C LYS A 204 -2.05 10.53 8.46
N SER A 205 -1.08 9.81 9.02
CA SER A 205 -0.12 10.35 9.98
C SER A 205 1.22 10.65 9.32
N HIS A 206 2.08 11.28 10.10
CA HIS A 206 3.48 11.54 9.78
C HIS A 206 4.29 11.50 11.07
N PRO A 207 5.63 11.33 11.01
CA PRO A 207 6.50 11.45 12.16
C PRO A 207 6.19 12.70 13.00
N GLY A 208 6.09 12.53 14.32
CA GLY A 208 5.80 13.59 15.28
C GLY A 208 4.33 13.94 15.45
N LYS A 209 3.40 13.38 14.65
CA LYS A 209 1.97 13.60 14.87
C LYS A 209 1.52 12.97 16.17
N VAL A 210 0.66 13.68 16.91
CA VAL A 210 0.03 13.18 18.13
C VAL A 210 -1.31 12.55 17.75
N LEU A 211 -1.50 11.29 18.15
CA LEU A 211 -2.76 10.56 18.04
C LEU A 211 -3.35 10.40 19.45
N ILE A 212 -4.65 10.63 19.57
CA ILE A 212 -5.38 10.45 20.82
C ILE A 212 -5.94 9.03 20.82
N ASP A 213 -5.56 8.24 21.82
CA ASP A 213 -6.16 6.94 22.04
C ASP A 213 -7.42 7.11 22.90
N PHE A 214 -8.57 7.14 22.23
CA PHE A 214 -9.87 7.27 22.90
C PHE A 214 -10.32 6.00 23.62
N THR A 215 -9.61 4.88 23.46
CA THR A 215 -10.01 3.59 24.02
C THR A 215 -9.35 3.29 25.37
N ASN A 216 -8.22 3.92 25.66
CA ASN A 216 -7.54 3.84 26.96
C ASN A 216 -7.30 5.25 27.53
N SER A 217 -8.10 5.64 28.51
CA SER A 217 -7.72 6.65 29.52
C SER A 217 -7.26 8.03 29.00
N HIS A 218 -7.76 8.55 27.87
CA HIS A 218 -7.29 9.83 27.29
C HIS A 218 -5.75 9.91 27.18
N ASP A 219 -5.09 8.79 26.87
CA ASP A 219 -3.65 8.76 26.63
C ASP A 219 -3.38 9.18 25.17
N TYR A 220 -2.17 9.66 24.91
CA TYR A 220 -1.76 10.04 23.58
C TYR A 220 -0.51 9.28 23.15
N VAL A 221 -0.40 9.08 21.85
CA VAL A 221 0.72 8.41 21.22
C VAL A 221 1.35 9.35 20.21
N ILE A 222 2.67 9.51 20.29
CA ILE A 222 3.43 10.26 19.28
C ILE A 222 3.91 9.28 18.23
N VAL A 223 3.50 9.51 16.98
CA VAL A 223 3.89 8.67 15.86
C VAL A 223 5.38 8.86 15.55
N GLN A 224 6.11 7.76 15.37
CA GLN A 224 7.53 7.73 15.08
C GLN A 224 7.79 6.97 13.78
N PRO A 225 8.81 7.32 12.99
CA PRO A 225 9.20 6.47 11.88
C PRO A 225 9.75 5.14 12.41
N ALA A 226 9.49 4.05 11.70
CA ALA A 226 10.04 2.72 11.99
C ALA A 226 11.50 2.56 11.52
N TYR A 227 12.26 3.64 11.57
CA TYR A 227 13.68 3.67 11.21
C TYR A 227 14.39 4.81 11.94
N PHE A 228 15.67 4.62 12.23
CA PHE A 228 16.47 5.66 12.86
C PHE A 228 16.70 6.81 11.89
N VAL A 229 16.05 7.94 12.13
CA VAL A 229 16.40 9.21 11.48
C VAL A 229 17.76 9.63 12.03
N HIS A 230 18.84 9.35 11.30
CA HIS A 230 20.14 9.93 11.61
C HIS A 230 20.02 11.44 11.48
N LYS A 231 19.89 12.14 12.62
CA LYS A 231 20.09 13.58 12.64
C LYS A 231 21.54 13.81 12.22
N PRO A 232 21.83 14.58 11.14
CA PRO A 232 23.19 15.00 10.90
C PRO A 232 23.64 15.75 12.15
N THR A 233 24.67 15.23 12.81
CA THR A 233 25.36 15.94 13.89
C THR A 233 25.71 17.30 13.31
N LYS A 234 25.12 18.37 13.85
CA LYS A 234 25.59 19.72 13.58
C LYS A 234 27.09 19.68 13.86
N LYS A 235 27.93 19.67 12.82
CA LYS A 235 29.33 20.00 12.99
C LYS A 235 29.31 21.35 13.68
N ALA A 236 29.85 21.41 14.89
CA ALA A 236 30.17 22.68 15.51
C ALA A 236 30.97 23.44 14.46
N VAL A 237 30.38 24.51 13.93
CA VAL A 237 31.10 25.48 13.13
C VAL A 237 32.10 26.07 14.11
N GLY A 238 33.33 25.54 14.10
CA GLY A 238 34.45 26.14 14.79
C GLY A 238 34.57 27.55 14.24
N ALA A 239 34.44 28.53 15.14
CA ALA A 239 34.83 29.89 14.84
C ALA A 239 36.29 29.88 14.40
N LEU A 240 36.54 30.37 13.19
CA LEU A 240 37.84 30.89 12.74
C LEU A 240 37.69 32.40 12.63
#